data_AF-A0A9E4QAH5-F1
#
_entry.id   AF-A0A9E4QAH5-F1
#
_cell.length_a   1.000
_cell.length_b   1.000
_cell.length_c   1.000
_cell.angle_alpha   90.00
_cell.angle_beta   90.00
_cell.angle_gamma   90.00
#
_symmetry.space_group_name_H-M   'P 1'
#
loop_
_entity.id
_entity.type
_entity.pdbx_description
1 polymer ?
#
loop_
_entity_poly.entity_id
_entity_poly.type
_entity_poly.pdbx_seq_one_letter_code
_entity_poly.pdbx_strand_id
1 'polypeptide(L)'
;MQSLLALSGGEVVARAIGFIATAYLARSLGPAAFGIVGFAYALAGYFSLTIHQGFLDIGSRAVAREPGKALRLAVSGTVVRLVLALGLFIALTATAWILDKPLTVKLAVMIMGLSTFALALDTSWVYKGLERNRLVGLALVIGQGLYLLVVLTAVHGPADVLFVPSAMVLGEFSAALLLGFFLLRAGRVRFHIKDGLELLKASGFPTLGIIFRSLIFTFDVVLIGLLMGSSAVGVYSASYRIVFLLLAISIAIKAAYLPSVTRAAESGTAQVATAASRSVELSSAIGFPAVIGGIVLATPLLNAVFGSDYVEGARAFQVLLLSIGFVFLSEPLHNVFVACNKLKQETAIIGTAAGLNILLNIVLIPRFGMVGAAIATAAAEGLLLVV
;
A
#
# COMPACT_ATOMS: atom_id res chain seq x y z
N MET A 1 -22.65 7.33 10.19
CA MET A 1 -21.71 7.06 11.31
C MET A 1 -21.47 5.56 11.55
N GLN A 2 -22.51 4.73 11.75
CA GLN A 2 -22.34 3.28 12.01
C GLN A 2 -21.66 2.48 10.87
N SER A 3 -21.85 2.86 9.61
CA SER A 3 -21.17 2.21 8.46
C SER A 3 -19.68 2.52 8.42
N LEU A 4 -19.29 3.76 8.75
CA LEU A 4 -17.88 4.19 8.83
C LEU A 4 -17.16 3.54 10.02
N LEU A 5 -17.79 3.48 11.19
CA LEU A 5 -17.24 2.82 12.38
C LEU A 5 -17.00 1.32 12.17
N ALA A 6 -17.88 0.66 11.43
CA ALA A 6 -17.70 -0.75 11.09
C ALA A 6 -16.58 -0.99 10.08
N LEU A 7 -16.39 -0.08 9.10
CA LEU A 7 -15.26 -0.14 8.17
C LEU A 7 -13.94 0.05 8.91
N SER A 8 -13.85 1.12 9.72
CA SER A 8 -12.65 1.42 10.48
C SER A 8 -12.33 0.30 11.46
N GLY A 9 -13.34 -0.29 12.12
CA GLY A 9 -13.16 -1.45 12.99
C GLY A 9 -12.61 -2.67 12.25
N GLY A 10 -13.23 -3.04 11.12
CA GLY A 10 -12.79 -4.17 10.30
C GLY A 10 -11.37 -3.98 9.75
N GLU A 11 -11.05 -2.78 9.26
CA GLU A 11 -9.70 -2.46 8.78
C GLU A 11 -8.65 -2.50 9.89
N VAL A 12 -8.96 -1.99 11.08
CA VAL A 12 -8.04 -2.02 12.23
C VAL A 12 -7.77 -3.46 12.65
N VAL A 13 -8.81 -4.29 12.77
CA VAL A 13 -8.65 -5.72 13.11
C VAL A 13 -7.83 -6.44 12.04
N ALA A 14 -8.16 -6.24 10.77
CA ALA A 14 -7.43 -6.84 9.64
C ALA A 14 -5.94 -6.44 9.63
N ARG A 15 -5.62 -5.15 9.86
CA ARG A 15 -4.23 -4.67 9.97
C ARG A 15 -3.50 -5.24 11.18
N ALA A 16 -4.18 -5.37 12.33
CA ALA A 16 -3.61 -5.98 13.52
C ALA A 16 -3.26 -7.47 13.28
N ILE A 17 -4.18 -8.22 12.66
CA ILE A 17 -3.94 -9.61 12.24
C ILE A 17 -2.71 -9.70 11.31
N GLY A 18 -2.65 -8.85 10.28
CA GLY A 18 -1.54 -8.83 9.34
C GLY A 18 -0.20 -8.47 10.00
N PHE A 19 -0.19 -7.56 10.98
CA PHE A 19 1.02 -7.22 11.74
C PHE A 19 1.49 -8.38 12.62
N ILE A 20 0.57 -9.06 13.33
CA ILE A 20 0.88 -10.25 14.14
C ILE A 20 1.48 -11.35 13.25
N ALA A 21 0.84 -11.64 12.12
CA ALA A 21 1.35 -12.60 11.13
C ALA A 21 2.75 -12.22 10.66
N THR A 22 2.99 -10.93 10.37
CA THR A 22 4.28 -10.45 9.91
C THR A 22 5.38 -10.58 10.97
N ALA A 23 5.09 -10.25 12.22
CA ALA A 23 6.04 -10.40 13.33
C ALA A 23 6.37 -11.87 13.59
N TYR A 24 5.38 -12.76 13.50
CA TYR A 24 5.60 -14.20 13.54
C TYR A 24 6.50 -14.68 12.39
N LEU A 25 6.15 -14.33 11.15
CA LEU A 25 6.89 -14.74 9.95
C LEU A 25 8.34 -14.26 9.97
N ALA A 26 8.59 -13.01 10.38
CA ALA A 26 9.94 -12.47 10.47
C ALA A 26 10.83 -13.31 11.40
N ARG A 27 10.27 -13.77 12.54
CA ARG A 27 10.98 -14.62 13.51
C ARG A 27 11.15 -16.06 13.02
N SER A 28 10.11 -16.65 12.45
CA SER A 28 10.16 -18.06 12.02
C SER A 28 11.01 -18.26 10.77
N LEU A 29 11.02 -17.30 9.85
CA LEU A 29 11.74 -17.41 8.57
C LEU A 29 13.16 -16.86 8.61
N GLY A 30 13.45 -15.92 9.51
CA GLY A 30 14.66 -15.12 9.49
C GLY A 30 14.76 -14.19 8.25
N PRO A 31 15.77 -13.31 8.20
CA PRO A 31 15.83 -12.24 7.20
C PRO A 31 15.90 -12.73 5.75
N ALA A 32 16.64 -13.80 5.48
CA ALA A 32 16.84 -14.29 4.11
C ALA A 32 15.54 -14.78 3.46
N ALA A 33 14.78 -15.66 4.14
CA ALA A 33 13.51 -16.16 3.60
C ALA A 33 12.39 -15.10 3.68
N PHE A 34 12.35 -14.30 4.75
CA PHE A 34 11.40 -13.17 4.84
C PHE A 34 11.63 -12.14 3.71
N GLY A 35 12.89 -11.92 3.33
CA GLY A 35 13.24 -11.03 2.22
C GLY A 35 12.84 -11.54 0.84
N ILE A 36 12.70 -12.85 0.63
CA ILE A 36 12.10 -13.39 -0.60
C ILE A 36 10.65 -12.91 -0.72
N VAL A 37 9.89 -12.96 0.37
CA VAL A 37 8.51 -12.46 0.43
C VAL A 37 8.47 -10.95 0.22
N GLY A 38 9.36 -10.20 0.88
CA GLY A 38 9.48 -8.75 0.71
C GLY A 38 9.76 -8.33 -0.73
N PHE A 39 10.72 -9.00 -1.39
CA PHE A 39 11.04 -8.75 -2.79
C PHE A 39 9.87 -9.08 -3.72
N ALA A 40 9.25 -10.26 -3.53
CA ALA A 40 8.09 -10.67 -4.31
C ALA A 40 6.91 -9.70 -4.17
N TYR A 41 6.62 -9.26 -2.95
CA TYR A 41 5.58 -8.28 -2.66
C TYR A 41 5.87 -6.92 -3.31
N ALA A 42 7.10 -6.39 -3.17
CA ALA A 42 7.47 -5.11 -3.76
C ALA A 42 7.38 -5.13 -5.29
N LEU A 43 7.91 -6.18 -5.93
CA LEU A 43 7.90 -6.31 -7.38
C LEU A 43 6.47 -6.51 -7.92
N ALA A 44 5.70 -7.45 -7.36
CA ALA A 44 4.31 -7.69 -7.77
C ALA A 44 3.40 -6.49 -7.47
N GLY A 45 3.71 -5.72 -6.42
CA GLY A 45 3.00 -4.50 -6.05
C GLY A 45 2.92 -3.50 -7.21
N TYR A 46 4.02 -3.25 -7.91
CA TYR A 46 4.04 -2.33 -9.06
C TYR A 46 3.12 -2.76 -10.20
N PHE A 47 3.09 -4.05 -10.52
CA PHE A 47 2.19 -4.60 -11.52
C PHE A 47 0.73 -4.57 -11.04
N SER A 48 0.50 -4.58 -9.73
CA SER A 48 -0.84 -4.58 -9.15
C SER A 48 -1.48 -3.18 -9.04
N LEU A 49 -0.68 -2.11 -8.97
CA LEU A 49 -1.17 -0.74 -8.76
C LEU A 49 -2.19 -0.29 -9.81
N THR A 50 -1.97 -0.64 -11.07
CA THR A 50 -2.81 -0.24 -12.21
C THR A 50 -4.18 -0.94 -12.20
N ILE A 51 -4.31 -2.07 -11.51
CA ILE A 51 -5.55 -2.85 -11.42
C ILE A 51 -6.46 -2.29 -10.32
N HIS A 52 -5.90 -1.85 -9.19
CA HIS A 52 -6.69 -1.56 -7.99
C HIS A 52 -7.01 -0.07 -7.80
N GLN A 53 -6.00 0.79 -7.92
CA GLN A 53 -6.03 2.09 -7.26
C GLN A 53 -7.00 3.10 -7.87
N GLY A 54 -7.02 3.26 -9.20
CA GLY A 54 -7.94 4.22 -9.81
C GLY A 54 -9.42 3.83 -9.74
N PHE A 55 -9.73 2.52 -9.66
CA PHE A 55 -11.11 2.03 -9.52
C PHE A 55 -11.67 2.29 -8.12
N LEU A 56 -10.84 2.29 -7.08
CA LEU A 56 -11.29 2.55 -5.72
C LEU A 56 -11.92 3.93 -5.59
N ASP A 57 -11.34 4.95 -6.23
CA ASP A 57 -11.83 6.32 -6.18
C ASP A 57 -12.85 6.65 -7.28
N ILE A 58 -12.52 6.36 -8.53
CA ILE A 58 -13.39 6.69 -9.68
C ILE A 58 -14.60 5.77 -9.72
N GLY A 59 -14.38 4.46 -9.50
CA GLY A 59 -15.45 3.47 -9.51
C GLY A 59 -16.43 3.68 -8.36
N SER A 60 -15.97 3.93 -7.14
CA SER A 60 -16.86 4.19 -6.00
C SER A 60 -17.73 5.43 -6.22
N ARG A 61 -17.17 6.51 -6.77
CA ARG A 61 -17.93 7.71 -7.16
C ARG A 61 -18.93 7.45 -8.28
N ALA A 62 -18.56 6.66 -9.30
CA ALA A 62 -19.47 6.30 -10.37
C ALA A 62 -20.68 5.50 -9.84
N VAL A 63 -20.44 4.56 -8.92
CA VAL A 63 -21.49 3.78 -8.25
C VAL A 63 -22.35 4.66 -7.33
N ALA A 64 -21.75 5.58 -6.58
CA ALA A 64 -22.49 6.51 -5.73
C ALA A 64 -23.42 7.44 -6.52
N ARG A 65 -22.99 7.87 -7.73
CA ARG A 65 -23.82 8.69 -8.64
C ARG A 65 -24.98 7.92 -9.25
N GLU A 66 -24.75 6.66 -9.61
CA GLU A 66 -25.78 5.81 -10.24
C GLU A 66 -25.85 4.42 -9.59
N PRO A 67 -26.43 4.31 -8.36
CA PRO A 67 -26.47 3.04 -7.63
C PRO A 67 -27.15 1.90 -8.40
N GLY A 68 -28.13 2.22 -9.25
CA GLY A 68 -28.81 1.25 -10.11
C GLY A 68 -27.92 0.59 -11.16
N LYS A 69 -26.76 1.17 -11.49
CA LYS A 69 -25.76 0.60 -12.41
C LYS A 69 -24.67 -0.19 -11.69
N ALA A 70 -24.68 -0.29 -10.36
CA ALA A 70 -23.59 -0.87 -9.56
C ALA A 70 -23.12 -2.25 -10.06
N LEU A 71 -24.04 -3.21 -10.23
CA LEU A 71 -23.71 -4.55 -10.70
C LEU A 71 -23.14 -4.56 -12.13
N ARG A 72 -23.69 -3.72 -13.02
CA ARG A 72 -23.21 -3.59 -14.41
C ARG A 72 -21.80 -3.00 -14.46
N LEU A 73 -21.54 -1.96 -13.69
CA LEU A 73 -20.22 -1.34 -13.57
C LEU A 73 -19.21 -2.31 -12.97
N ALA A 74 -19.62 -3.08 -11.95
CA ALA A 74 -18.77 -4.09 -11.33
C ALA A 74 -18.34 -5.16 -12.34
N VAL A 75 -19.30 -5.79 -13.03
CA VAL A 75 -19.03 -6.85 -14.00
C VAL A 75 -18.18 -6.31 -15.15
N SER A 76 -18.53 -5.14 -15.69
CA SER A 76 -17.79 -4.54 -16.81
C SER A 76 -16.37 -4.13 -16.42
N GLY A 77 -16.20 -3.55 -15.24
CA GLY A 77 -14.89 -3.22 -14.67
C GLY A 77 -14.04 -4.45 -14.40
N THR A 78 -14.60 -5.49 -13.77
CA THR A 78 -13.91 -6.75 -13.49
C THR A 78 -13.42 -7.44 -14.76
N VAL A 79 -14.23 -7.51 -15.83
CA VAL A 79 -13.79 -8.11 -17.10
C VAL A 79 -12.59 -7.39 -17.70
N VAL A 80 -12.63 -6.06 -17.77
CA VAL A 80 -11.49 -5.26 -18.28
C VAL A 80 -10.25 -5.45 -17.40
N ARG A 81 -10.43 -5.47 -16.08
CA ARG A 81 -9.34 -5.67 -15.12
C ARG A 81 -8.75 -7.08 -15.18
N LEU A 82 -9.53 -8.11 -15.50
CA LEU A 82 -9.03 -9.48 -15.69
C LEU A 82 -8.15 -9.60 -16.93
N VAL A 83 -8.51 -8.93 -18.03
CA VAL A 83 -7.66 -8.88 -19.24
C VAL A 83 -6.35 -8.16 -18.92
N LEU A 84 -6.42 -7.04 -18.21
CA LEU A 84 -5.23 -6.31 -17.75
C LEU A 84 -4.37 -7.15 -16.79
N ALA A 85 -4.99 -7.84 -15.83
CA ALA A 85 -4.31 -8.72 -14.88
C ALA A 85 -3.56 -9.83 -15.59
N LEU A 86 -4.15 -10.45 -16.63
CA LEU A 86 -3.49 -11.47 -17.42
C LEU A 86 -2.22 -10.93 -18.09
N GLY A 87 -2.31 -9.76 -18.74
CA GLY A 87 -1.14 -9.13 -19.38
C GLY A 87 -0.03 -8.80 -18.38
N LEU A 88 -0.41 -8.25 -17.21
CA LEU A 88 0.54 -7.89 -16.16
C LEU A 88 1.14 -9.11 -15.46
N PHE A 89 0.37 -10.18 -15.29
CA PHE A 89 0.86 -11.46 -14.78
C PHE A 89 1.89 -12.10 -15.73
N ILE A 90 1.63 -12.08 -17.03
CA ILE A 90 2.58 -12.56 -18.05
C ILE A 90 3.86 -11.71 -18.01
N ALA A 91 3.74 -10.39 -17.97
CA ALA A 91 4.88 -9.48 -17.91
C ALA A 91 5.71 -9.65 -16.63
N LEU A 92 5.05 -9.82 -15.47
CA LEU A 92 5.71 -10.10 -14.19
C LEU A 92 6.43 -11.45 -14.21
N THR A 93 5.78 -12.48 -14.76
CA THR A 93 6.37 -13.81 -14.92
C THR A 93 7.59 -13.77 -15.82
N ALA A 94 7.50 -13.08 -16.97
CA ALA A 94 8.64 -12.88 -17.86
C ALA A 94 9.79 -12.16 -17.16
N THR A 95 9.48 -11.09 -16.40
CA THR A 95 10.46 -10.36 -15.58
C THR A 95 11.15 -11.29 -14.59
N ALA A 96 10.40 -12.11 -13.85
CA ALA A 96 10.96 -13.06 -12.89
C ALA A 96 11.90 -14.09 -13.56
N TRP A 97 11.60 -14.53 -14.78
CA TRP A 97 12.45 -15.46 -15.52
C TRP A 97 13.73 -14.83 -16.05
N ILE A 98 13.67 -13.56 -16.47
CA ILE A 98 14.84 -12.79 -16.94
C ILE A 98 15.81 -12.48 -15.79
N LEU A 99 15.30 -12.27 -14.58
CA LEU A 99 16.13 -12.01 -13.41
C LEU A 99 16.97 -13.24 -13.04
N ASP A 100 18.27 -13.03 -12.84
CA ASP A 100 19.19 -14.05 -12.32
C ASP A 100 18.98 -14.22 -10.80
N LYS A 101 17.95 -14.99 -10.44
CA LYS A 101 17.54 -15.26 -9.06
C LYS A 101 17.24 -16.75 -8.86
N PRO A 102 17.37 -17.27 -7.63
CA PRO A 102 17.00 -18.65 -7.31
C PRO A 102 15.54 -18.95 -7.66
N LEU A 103 15.26 -20.22 -8.01
CA LEU A 103 13.92 -20.68 -8.37
C LEU A 103 12.86 -20.32 -7.31
N THR A 104 13.20 -20.42 -6.02
CA THR A 104 12.31 -20.04 -4.92
C THR A 104 11.86 -18.58 -5.00
N VAL A 105 12.75 -17.66 -5.39
CA VAL A 105 12.38 -16.24 -5.56
C VAL A 105 11.47 -16.06 -6.78
N LYS A 106 11.78 -16.73 -7.90
CA LYS A 106 10.94 -16.69 -9.10
C LYS A 106 9.52 -17.19 -8.81
N LEU A 107 9.41 -18.33 -8.12
CA LEU A 107 8.13 -18.90 -7.70
C LEU A 107 7.37 -17.98 -6.73
N ALA A 108 8.05 -17.38 -5.76
CA ALA A 108 7.41 -16.42 -4.84
C ALA A 108 6.83 -15.20 -5.59
N VAL A 109 7.58 -14.65 -6.54
CA VAL A 109 7.12 -13.55 -7.41
C VAL A 109 5.92 -13.97 -8.26
N MET A 110 5.96 -15.17 -8.85
CA MET A 110 4.85 -15.68 -9.68
C MET A 110 3.60 -15.95 -8.84
N ILE A 111 3.74 -16.56 -7.66
CA ILE A 111 2.60 -16.77 -6.75
C ILE A 111 2.01 -15.41 -6.36
N MET A 112 2.84 -14.45 -5.93
CA MET A 112 2.38 -13.10 -5.61
C MET A 112 1.75 -12.40 -6.83
N GLY A 113 2.20 -12.73 -8.04
CA GLY A 113 1.58 -12.28 -9.29
C GLY A 113 0.11 -12.69 -9.41
N LEU A 114 -0.32 -13.79 -8.82
CA LEU A 114 -1.72 -14.23 -8.81
C LEU A 114 -2.63 -13.24 -8.05
N SER A 115 -2.09 -12.43 -7.13
CA SER A 115 -2.81 -11.34 -6.48
C SER A 115 -3.41 -10.34 -7.46
N THR A 116 -2.81 -10.16 -8.65
CA THR A 116 -3.38 -9.29 -9.70
C THR A 116 -4.80 -9.72 -10.10
N PHE A 117 -5.07 -11.03 -10.14
CA PHE A 117 -6.41 -11.56 -10.43
C PHE A 117 -7.36 -11.37 -9.25
N ALA A 118 -6.91 -11.60 -8.02
CA ALA A 118 -7.70 -11.34 -6.82
C ALA A 118 -8.13 -9.86 -6.76
N LEU A 119 -7.20 -8.95 -7.05
CA LEU A 119 -7.47 -7.52 -7.15
C LEU A 119 -8.45 -7.21 -8.28
N ALA A 120 -8.33 -7.82 -9.46
CA ALA A 120 -9.26 -7.62 -10.57
C ALA A 120 -10.71 -8.06 -10.22
N LEU A 121 -10.84 -9.14 -9.45
CA LEU A 121 -12.11 -9.64 -8.93
C LEU A 121 -12.65 -8.84 -7.74
N ASP A 122 -11.80 -8.08 -7.05
CA ASP A 122 -12.21 -7.27 -5.90
C ASP A 122 -13.25 -6.21 -6.32
N THR A 123 -14.41 -6.27 -5.66
CA THR A 123 -15.55 -5.37 -5.87
C THR A 123 -15.78 -4.45 -4.66
N SER A 124 -14.82 -4.34 -3.74
CA SER A 124 -14.91 -3.49 -2.55
C SER A 124 -15.29 -2.03 -2.86
N TRP A 125 -14.80 -1.48 -3.97
CA TRP A 125 -15.12 -0.14 -4.47
C TRP A 125 -16.61 0.07 -4.74
N VAL A 126 -17.33 -0.98 -5.17
CA VAL A 126 -18.78 -0.95 -5.39
C VAL A 126 -19.51 -0.80 -4.06
N TYR A 127 -19.13 -1.63 -3.08
CA TYR A 127 -19.72 -1.59 -1.75
C TYR A 127 -19.43 -0.28 -1.03
N LYS A 128 -18.22 0.28 -1.21
CA LYS A 128 -17.87 1.61 -0.71
C LYS A 128 -18.74 2.69 -1.34
N GLY A 129 -18.95 2.66 -2.67
CA GLY A 129 -19.85 3.59 -3.37
C GLY A 129 -21.33 3.45 -2.97
N LEU A 130 -21.76 2.26 -2.56
CA LEU A 130 -23.11 2.00 -2.02
C LEU A 130 -23.22 2.25 -0.51
N GLU A 131 -22.16 2.75 0.15
CA GLU A 131 -22.06 2.94 1.60
C GLU A 131 -22.26 1.67 2.44
N ARG A 132 -22.09 0.48 1.83
CA ARG A 132 -22.23 -0.85 2.46
C ARG A 132 -20.90 -1.36 3.02
N ASN A 133 -20.22 -0.53 3.79
CA ASN A 133 -18.86 -0.79 4.22
C ASN A 133 -18.69 -1.95 5.21
N ARG A 134 -19.76 -2.37 5.90
CA ARG A 134 -19.76 -3.54 6.80
C ARG A 134 -19.29 -4.82 6.09
N LEU A 135 -19.75 -5.05 4.86
CA LEU A 135 -19.36 -6.24 4.08
C LEU A 135 -17.89 -6.18 3.66
N VAL A 136 -17.38 -4.99 3.35
CA VAL A 136 -15.96 -4.78 3.04
C VAL A 136 -15.10 -5.10 4.25
N GLY A 137 -15.47 -4.58 5.42
CA GLY A 137 -14.78 -4.88 6.68
C GLY A 137 -14.78 -6.38 7.01
N LEU A 138 -15.92 -7.05 6.85
CA LEU A 138 -16.02 -8.50 7.06
C LEU A 138 -15.13 -9.30 6.09
N ALA A 139 -15.15 -8.95 4.80
CA ALA A 139 -14.32 -9.60 3.80
C ALA A 139 -12.82 -9.45 4.11
N LEU A 140 -12.39 -8.27 4.55
CA LEU A 140 -11.01 -8.01 4.98
C LEU A 140 -10.61 -8.86 6.19
N VAL A 141 -11.48 -8.95 7.20
CA VAL A 141 -11.21 -9.76 8.40
C VAL A 141 -11.14 -11.25 8.06
N ILE A 142 -12.05 -11.75 7.21
CA ILE A 142 -12.00 -13.16 6.76
C ILE A 142 -10.72 -13.44 5.98
N GLY A 143 -10.37 -12.57 5.01
CA GLY A 143 -9.16 -12.75 4.21
C GLY A 143 -7.88 -12.72 5.05
N GLN A 144 -7.76 -11.77 5.98
CA GLN A 144 -6.62 -11.70 6.91
C GLN A 144 -6.62 -12.86 7.92
N GLY A 145 -7.80 -13.30 8.37
CA GLY A 145 -7.95 -14.47 9.24
C GLY A 145 -7.48 -15.75 8.57
N LEU A 146 -7.84 -15.98 7.30
CA LEU A 146 -7.35 -17.11 6.51
C LEU A 146 -5.85 -17.03 6.25
N TYR A 147 -5.34 -15.84 5.93
CA TYR A 147 -3.90 -15.61 5.80
C TYR A 147 -3.16 -16.00 7.10
N LEU A 148 -3.60 -15.48 8.24
CA LEU A 148 -3.01 -15.80 9.55
C LEU A 148 -3.12 -17.29 9.87
N LEU A 149 -4.28 -17.91 9.61
CA LEU A 149 -4.49 -19.34 9.86
C LEU A 149 -3.45 -20.18 9.11
N VAL A 150 -3.31 -19.98 7.80
CA VAL A 150 -2.35 -20.74 6.98
C VAL A 150 -0.91 -20.46 7.45
N VAL A 151 -0.57 -19.20 7.74
CA VAL A 151 0.75 -18.83 8.26
C VAL A 151 1.07 -19.60 9.54
N LEU A 152 0.15 -19.63 10.51
CA LEU A 152 0.39 -20.28 11.81
C LEU A 152 0.42 -21.81 11.71
N THR A 153 -0.26 -22.41 10.74
CA THR A 153 -0.34 -23.88 10.61
C THR A 153 0.66 -24.47 9.62
N ALA A 154 1.16 -23.69 8.67
CA ALA A 154 1.99 -24.19 7.56
C ALA A 154 3.39 -23.59 7.49
N VAL A 155 3.70 -22.52 8.24
CA VAL A 155 5.01 -21.86 8.17
C VAL A 155 5.75 -22.02 9.48
N HIS A 156 6.69 -22.96 9.53
CA HIS A 156 7.49 -23.24 10.72
C HIS A 156 8.99 -22.94 10.53
N GLY A 157 9.43 -22.69 9.30
CA GLY A 157 10.80 -22.31 9.03
C GLY A 157 11.06 -21.85 7.60
N PRO A 158 12.32 -21.56 7.23
CA PRO A 158 12.70 -21.01 5.93
C PRO A 158 12.28 -21.86 4.72
N ALA A 159 12.16 -23.19 4.89
CA ALA A 159 11.73 -24.11 3.83
C ALA A 159 10.28 -23.87 3.39
N ASP A 160 9.46 -23.30 4.29
CA ASP A 160 8.02 -23.07 4.10
C ASP A 160 7.70 -21.72 3.45
N VAL A 161 8.72 -20.98 3.00
CA VAL A 161 8.60 -19.58 2.54
C VAL A 161 7.52 -19.38 1.45
N LEU A 162 7.29 -20.36 0.58
CA LEU A 162 6.29 -20.29 -0.48
C LEU A 162 4.84 -20.39 0.01
N PHE A 163 4.59 -20.90 1.21
CA PHE A 163 3.26 -20.86 1.82
C PHE A 163 2.85 -19.43 2.17
N VAL A 164 3.79 -18.51 2.40
CA VAL A 164 3.48 -17.12 2.73
C VAL A 164 2.77 -16.37 1.59
N PRO A 165 3.35 -16.23 0.37
CA PRO A 165 2.65 -15.58 -0.73
C PRO A 165 1.38 -16.35 -1.12
N SER A 166 1.39 -17.69 -1.00
CA SER A 166 0.19 -18.51 -1.27
C SER A 166 -0.94 -18.18 -0.30
N ALA A 167 -0.65 -18.00 0.99
CA ALA A 167 -1.61 -17.62 2.01
C ALA A 167 -2.15 -16.19 1.79
N MET A 168 -1.29 -15.26 1.36
CA MET A 168 -1.70 -13.89 1.04
C MET A 168 -2.69 -13.88 -0.13
N VAL A 169 -2.33 -14.55 -1.22
CA VAL A 169 -3.18 -14.71 -2.41
C VAL A 169 -4.51 -15.37 -2.03
N LEU A 170 -4.49 -16.44 -1.25
CA LEU A 170 -5.70 -17.12 -0.77
C LEU A 170 -6.60 -16.16 0.02
N GLY A 171 -6.03 -15.37 0.93
CA GLY A 171 -6.75 -14.35 1.70
C GLY A 171 -7.42 -13.32 0.79
N GLU A 172 -6.69 -12.79 -0.18
CA GLU A 172 -7.21 -11.81 -1.16
C GLU A 172 -8.32 -12.40 -2.03
N PHE A 173 -8.13 -13.60 -2.57
CA PHE A 173 -9.17 -14.30 -3.33
C PHE A 173 -10.42 -14.55 -2.49
N SER A 174 -10.27 -14.98 -1.24
CA SER A 174 -11.42 -15.23 -0.37
C SER A 174 -12.25 -13.97 -0.14
N ALA A 175 -11.60 -12.83 0.08
CA ALA A 175 -12.26 -11.54 0.25
C ALA A 175 -12.97 -11.09 -1.05
N ALA A 176 -12.27 -11.17 -2.19
CA ALA A 176 -12.81 -10.79 -3.49
C ALA A 176 -14.02 -11.67 -3.89
N LEU A 177 -13.92 -12.99 -3.69
CA LEU A 177 -14.99 -13.94 -4.00
C LEU A 177 -16.21 -13.76 -3.09
N LEU A 178 -16.02 -13.47 -1.80
CA LEU A 178 -17.11 -13.19 -0.87
C LEU A 178 -17.92 -11.96 -1.35
N LEU A 179 -17.22 -10.87 -1.68
CA LEU A 179 -17.86 -9.66 -2.19
C LEU A 179 -18.53 -9.90 -3.55
N GLY A 180 -17.84 -10.57 -4.48
CA GLY A 180 -18.40 -10.93 -5.79
C GLY A 180 -19.68 -11.78 -5.68
N PHE A 181 -19.68 -12.77 -4.79
CA PHE A 181 -20.83 -13.64 -4.54
C PHE A 181 -22.07 -12.87 -4.08
N PHE A 182 -21.93 -11.99 -3.08
CA PHE A 182 -23.05 -11.18 -2.60
C PHE A 182 -23.52 -10.18 -3.65
N LEU A 183 -22.62 -9.68 -4.49
CA LEU A 183 -22.96 -8.71 -5.52
C LEU A 183 -23.76 -9.37 -6.65
N LEU A 184 -23.37 -10.57 -7.08
CA LEU A 184 -24.09 -11.33 -8.10
C LEU A 184 -25.49 -11.76 -7.65
N ARG A 185 -25.70 -11.94 -6.33
CA ARG A 185 -27.05 -12.19 -5.77
C ARG A 185 -27.97 -10.96 -5.80
N ALA A 186 -27.43 -9.76 -6.00
CA ALA A 186 -28.21 -8.53 -5.92
C ALA A 186 -29.06 -8.23 -7.17
N GLY A 187 -28.85 -8.93 -8.30
CA GLY A 187 -29.64 -8.69 -9.50
C GLY A 187 -29.14 -9.41 -10.74
N ARG A 188 -29.71 -9.03 -11.90
CA ARG A 188 -29.34 -9.62 -13.19
C ARG A 188 -28.03 -9.05 -13.70
N VAL A 189 -27.10 -9.93 -14.05
CA VAL A 189 -25.81 -9.59 -14.64
C VAL A 189 -26.05 -8.93 -16.01
N ARG A 190 -25.57 -7.70 -16.15
CA ARG A 190 -25.50 -6.98 -17.43
C ARG A 190 -24.07 -6.54 -17.63
N PHE A 191 -23.55 -6.71 -18.83
CA PHE A 191 -22.18 -6.40 -19.18
C PHE A 191 -22.14 -5.44 -20.36
N HIS A 192 -21.31 -4.41 -20.30
CA HIS A 192 -20.99 -3.52 -21.42
C HIS A 192 -19.51 -3.13 -21.33
N ILE A 193 -18.69 -3.65 -22.27
CA ILE A 193 -17.24 -3.41 -22.28
C ILE A 193 -16.88 -1.92 -22.23
N LYS A 194 -17.69 -1.06 -22.87
CA LYS A 194 -17.49 0.40 -22.90
C LYS A 194 -17.44 0.99 -21.49
N ASP A 195 -18.33 0.59 -20.59
CA ASP A 195 -18.36 1.10 -19.22
C ASP A 195 -17.06 0.74 -18.47
N GLY A 196 -16.56 -0.49 -18.65
CA GLY A 196 -15.30 -0.93 -18.05
C GLY A 196 -14.10 -0.15 -18.58
N LEU A 197 -14.07 0.11 -19.89
CA LEU A 197 -13.01 0.89 -20.54
C LEU A 197 -13.05 2.37 -20.14
N GLU A 198 -14.24 2.96 -20.01
CA GLU A 198 -14.42 4.34 -19.53
C GLU A 198 -13.95 4.49 -18.09
N LEU A 199 -14.29 3.53 -17.21
CA LEU A 199 -13.78 3.50 -15.84
C LEU A 199 -12.26 3.37 -15.81
N LEU A 200 -11.67 2.48 -16.61
CA LEU A 200 -10.21 2.34 -16.70
C LEU A 200 -9.54 3.63 -17.19
N LYS A 201 -10.09 4.28 -18.22
CA LYS A 201 -9.58 5.54 -18.76
C LYS A 201 -9.65 6.67 -17.74
N ALA A 202 -10.79 6.82 -17.06
CA ALA A 202 -10.97 7.84 -16.02
C ALA A 202 -10.09 7.59 -14.79
N SER A 203 -9.72 6.32 -14.54
CA SER A 203 -8.82 5.88 -13.47
C SER A 203 -7.34 6.19 -13.74
N GLY A 204 -6.94 6.45 -15.00
CA GLY A 204 -5.54 6.58 -15.40
C GLY A 204 -4.78 7.70 -14.69
N PHE A 205 -5.32 8.93 -14.71
CA PHE A 205 -4.61 10.08 -14.14
C PHE A 205 -4.45 10.01 -12.60
N PRO A 206 -5.49 9.71 -11.80
CA PRO A 206 -5.33 9.55 -10.34
C PRO A 206 -4.35 8.43 -9.96
N THR A 207 -4.29 7.36 -10.76
CA THR A 207 -3.35 6.25 -10.53
C THR A 207 -1.89 6.69 -10.64
N LEU A 208 -1.59 7.72 -11.45
CA LEU A 208 -0.22 8.17 -11.66
C LEU A 208 0.43 8.74 -10.39
N GLY A 209 -0.28 9.58 -9.63
CA GLY A 209 0.22 10.10 -8.35
C GLY A 209 0.48 8.99 -7.33
N ILE A 210 -0.38 7.96 -7.34
CA ILE A 210 -0.22 6.79 -6.46
C ILE A 210 1.00 5.97 -6.87
N ILE A 211 1.24 5.77 -8.19
CA ILE A 211 2.45 5.09 -8.68
C ILE A 211 3.70 5.85 -8.24
N PHE A 212 3.74 7.18 -8.41
CA PHE A 212 4.89 7.97 -7.94
C PHE A 212 5.10 7.88 -6.43
N ARG A 213 4.02 7.94 -5.64
CA ARG A 213 4.11 7.74 -4.19
C ARG A 213 4.64 6.35 -3.83
N SER A 214 4.18 5.30 -4.51
CA SER A 214 4.69 3.94 -4.31
C SER A 214 6.16 3.81 -4.67
N LEU A 215 6.61 4.47 -5.75
CA LEU A 215 8.03 4.47 -6.14
C LEU A 215 8.94 4.99 -5.02
N ILE A 216 8.52 6.03 -4.28
CA ILE A 216 9.31 6.58 -3.17
C ILE A 216 9.54 5.54 -2.05
N PHE A 217 8.57 4.67 -1.78
CA PHE A 217 8.59 3.76 -0.62
C PHE A 217 9.00 2.31 -0.91
N THR A 218 8.91 1.86 -2.16
CA THR A 218 9.13 0.44 -2.48
C THR A 218 10.14 0.19 -3.59
N PHE A 219 10.62 1.23 -4.28
CA PHE A 219 11.61 1.06 -5.36
C PHE A 219 12.96 0.62 -4.80
N ASP A 220 13.32 1.20 -3.66
CA ASP A 220 14.48 0.84 -2.87
C ASP A 220 14.49 -0.65 -2.49
N VAL A 221 13.36 -1.24 -2.07
CA VAL A 221 13.25 -2.67 -1.74
C VAL A 221 13.59 -3.55 -2.95
N VAL A 222 13.09 -3.20 -4.13
CA VAL A 222 13.41 -3.92 -5.38
C VAL A 222 14.90 -3.78 -5.69
N LEU A 223 15.45 -2.56 -5.62
CA LEU A 223 16.85 -2.31 -5.95
C LEU A 223 17.82 -2.95 -4.95
N ILE A 224 17.52 -2.95 -3.65
CA ILE A 224 18.24 -3.72 -2.62
C ILE A 224 18.19 -5.22 -2.95
N GLY A 225 17.04 -5.73 -3.37
CA GLY A 225 16.92 -7.14 -3.79
C GLY A 225 17.80 -7.48 -4.98
N LEU A 226 17.95 -6.57 -5.93
CA LEU A 226 18.81 -6.74 -7.09
C LEU A 226 20.31 -6.66 -6.72
N LEU A 227 20.71 -5.72 -5.85
CA LEU A 227 22.11 -5.41 -5.58
C LEU A 227 22.72 -6.11 -4.36
N MET A 228 21.92 -6.39 -3.32
CA MET A 228 22.40 -6.85 -2.00
C MET A 228 21.87 -8.23 -1.59
N GLY A 229 20.84 -8.74 -2.28
CA GLY A 229 20.28 -10.06 -2.01
C GLY A 229 19.18 -10.08 -0.94
N SER A 230 18.60 -11.27 -0.72
CA SER A 230 17.35 -11.42 0.03
C SER A 230 17.47 -11.07 1.52
N SER A 231 18.61 -11.31 2.17
CA SER A 231 18.77 -10.99 3.60
C SER A 231 18.58 -9.50 3.88
N ALA A 232 19.24 -8.64 3.09
CA ALA A 232 19.11 -7.19 3.18
C ALA A 232 17.67 -6.73 2.90
N VAL A 233 16.99 -7.36 1.92
CA VAL A 233 15.56 -7.10 1.67
C VAL A 233 14.72 -7.45 2.88
N GLY A 234 14.99 -8.56 3.56
CA GLY A 234 14.22 -8.97 4.74
C GLY A 234 14.36 -7.97 5.88
N VAL A 235 15.59 -7.57 6.20
CA VAL A 235 15.87 -6.58 7.24
C VAL A 235 15.21 -5.23 6.94
N TYR A 236 15.37 -4.77 5.70
CA TYR A 236 14.81 -3.49 5.28
C TYR A 236 13.27 -3.52 5.19
N SER A 237 12.70 -4.62 4.68
CA SER A 237 11.24 -4.81 4.61
C SER A 237 10.60 -4.88 5.99
N ALA A 238 11.28 -5.49 6.99
CA ALA A 238 10.81 -5.51 8.37
C ALA A 238 10.75 -4.10 8.97
N SER A 239 11.78 -3.28 8.71
CA SER A 239 11.81 -1.87 9.12
C SER A 239 10.61 -1.10 8.55
N TYR A 240 10.27 -1.33 7.28
CA TYR A 240 9.10 -0.73 6.66
C TYR A 240 7.76 -1.11 7.30
N ARG A 241 7.64 -2.26 7.97
CA ARG A 241 6.39 -2.65 8.64
C ARG A 241 6.02 -1.68 9.75
N ILE A 242 7.02 -1.23 10.53
CA ILE A 242 6.80 -0.24 11.59
C ILE A 242 6.54 1.14 10.98
N VAL A 243 7.31 1.52 9.96
CA VAL A 243 7.14 2.76 9.19
C VAL A 243 5.70 2.91 8.67
N PHE A 244 5.13 1.85 8.10
CA PHE A 244 3.76 1.89 7.58
C PHE A 244 2.68 1.98 8.66
N LEU A 245 2.93 1.49 9.88
CA LEU A 245 2.01 1.72 11.01
C LEU A 245 1.97 3.21 11.39
N LEU A 246 3.13 3.88 11.42
CA LEU A 246 3.21 5.31 11.69
C LEU A 246 2.58 6.14 10.56
N LEU A 247 2.84 5.77 9.31
CA LEU A 247 2.21 6.38 8.14
C LEU A 247 0.68 6.29 8.21
N ALA A 248 0.13 5.17 8.67
CA ALA A 248 -1.32 4.99 8.81
C ALA A 248 -1.96 6.01 9.77
N ILE A 249 -1.23 6.45 10.81
CA ILE A 249 -1.69 7.51 11.72
C ILE A 249 -1.83 8.83 10.97
N SER A 250 -0.81 9.23 10.18
CA SER A 250 -0.85 10.44 9.38
C SER A 250 -2.00 10.43 8.36
N ILE A 251 -2.20 9.28 7.69
CA ILE A 251 -3.32 9.08 6.75
C ILE A 251 -4.68 9.22 7.45
N ALA A 252 -4.83 8.68 8.67
CA ALA A 252 -6.06 8.80 9.44
C ALA A 252 -6.36 10.26 9.81
N ILE A 253 -5.35 11.03 10.22
CA ILE A 253 -5.48 12.47 10.51
C ILE A 253 -5.86 13.24 9.24
N LYS A 254 -5.17 12.99 8.13
CA LYS A 254 -5.51 13.56 6.82
C LYS A 254 -6.98 13.30 6.46
N ALA A 255 -7.44 12.07 6.58
CA ALA A 255 -8.83 11.70 6.28
C ALA A 255 -9.84 12.41 7.20
N ALA A 256 -9.53 12.56 8.49
CA ALA A 256 -10.39 13.25 9.45
C ALA A 256 -10.52 14.76 9.18
N TYR A 257 -9.44 15.40 8.69
CA TYR A 257 -9.41 16.84 8.44
C TYR A 257 -9.89 17.26 7.05
N LEU A 258 -9.98 16.33 6.09
CA LEU A 258 -10.39 16.63 4.72
C LEU A 258 -11.70 17.46 4.63
N PRO A 259 -12.81 17.11 5.33
CA PRO A 259 -14.04 17.90 5.25
C PRO A 259 -13.87 19.35 5.74
N SER A 260 -13.03 19.56 6.76
CA SER A 260 -12.78 20.88 7.33
C SER A 260 -11.99 21.77 6.39
N VAL A 261 -10.97 21.22 5.72
CA VAL A 261 -10.18 21.93 4.71
C VAL A 261 -11.02 22.23 3.47
N THR A 262 -11.85 21.28 3.03
CA THR A 262 -12.76 21.48 1.88
C THR A 262 -13.78 22.59 2.13
N ARG A 263 -14.41 22.63 3.31
CA ARG A 263 -15.34 23.74 3.66
C ARG A 263 -14.62 25.09 3.74
N ALA A 264 -13.39 25.10 4.24
CA ALA A 264 -12.61 26.34 4.33
C ALA A 264 -12.29 26.92 2.96
N ALA A 265 -12.20 26.09 1.91
CA ALA A 265 -11.95 26.56 0.54
C ALA A 265 -13.08 27.45 -0.02
N GLU A 266 -14.31 27.31 0.47
CA GLU A 266 -15.43 28.20 0.11
C GLU A 266 -15.29 29.59 0.73
N SER A 267 -14.55 29.70 1.84
CA SER A 267 -14.39 30.92 2.63
C SER A 267 -13.16 31.75 2.25
N GLY A 268 -12.25 31.19 1.44
CA GLY A 268 -11.03 31.86 0.98
C GLY A 268 -9.74 31.21 1.47
N THR A 269 -8.61 31.72 0.95
CA THR A 269 -7.28 31.13 1.15
C THR A 269 -6.79 31.19 2.59
N ALA A 270 -7.14 32.24 3.35
CA ALA A 270 -6.75 32.38 4.75
C ALA A 270 -7.36 31.30 5.65
N GLN A 271 -8.62 30.94 5.38
CA GLN A 271 -9.35 29.90 6.11
C GLN A 271 -8.79 28.52 5.77
N VAL A 272 -8.46 28.27 4.50
CA VAL A 272 -7.77 27.04 4.07
C VAL A 272 -6.43 26.90 4.80
N ALA A 273 -5.62 27.96 4.81
CA ALA A 273 -4.33 27.96 5.50
C ALA A 273 -4.51 27.65 6.99
N THR A 274 -5.47 28.30 7.67
CA THR A 274 -5.75 28.04 9.08
C THR A 274 -6.19 26.59 9.34
N ALA A 275 -7.07 26.04 8.50
CA ALA A 275 -7.54 24.67 8.63
C ALA A 275 -6.41 23.65 8.37
N ALA A 276 -5.56 23.91 7.37
CA ALA A 276 -4.40 23.09 7.05
C ALA A 276 -3.35 23.15 8.16
N SER A 277 -3.02 24.33 8.69
CA SER A 277 -2.09 24.50 9.81
C SER A 277 -2.51 23.70 11.03
N ARG A 278 -3.81 23.72 11.41
CA ARG A 278 -4.32 22.89 12.50
C ARG A 278 -4.18 21.39 12.25
N SER A 279 -4.31 20.96 11.00
CA SER A 279 -4.13 19.56 10.62
C SER A 279 -2.66 19.15 10.74
N VAL A 280 -1.74 19.99 10.27
CA VAL A 280 -0.28 19.80 10.38
C VAL A 280 0.16 19.83 11.84
N GLU A 281 -0.35 20.75 12.65
CA GLU A 281 -0.07 20.85 14.09
C GLU A 281 -0.44 19.57 14.83
N LEU A 282 -1.66 19.06 14.63
CA LEU A 282 -2.09 17.80 15.25
C LEU A 282 -1.24 16.62 14.77
N SER A 283 -1.02 16.55 13.45
CA SER A 283 -0.20 15.51 12.82
C SER A 283 1.22 15.48 13.39
N SER A 284 1.83 16.65 13.55
CA SER A 284 3.20 16.81 14.08
C SER A 284 3.25 16.56 15.59
N ALA A 285 2.25 17.02 16.35
CA ALA A 285 2.17 16.81 17.79
C ALA A 285 2.09 15.32 18.16
N ILE A 286 1.45 14.50 17.33
CA ILE A 286 1.40 13.05 17.49
C ILE A 286 2.63 12.38 16.86
N GLY A 287 3.00 12.83 15.66
CA GLY A 287 4.01 12.21 14.83
C GLY A 287 5.43 12.36 15.35
N PHE A 288 5.82 13.55 15.80
CA PHE A 288 7.20 13.81 16.24
C PHE A 288 7.58 13.02 17.50
N PRO A 289 6.76 12.93 18.56
CA PRO A 289 7.06 12.05 19.69
C PRO A 289 7.24 10.59 19.26
N ALA A 290 6.38 10.10 18.34
CA ALA A 290 6.48 8.72 17.84
C ALA A 290 7.75 8.49 17.02
N VAL A 291 8.13 9.44 16.16
CA VAL A 291 9.36 9.39 15.35
C VAL A 291 10.60 9.46 16.24
N ILE A 292 10.67 10.43 17.15
CA ILE A 292 11.82 10.60 18.07
C ILE A 292 11.95 9.37 18.97
N GLY A 293 10.85 8.91 19.57
CA GLY A 293 10.83 7.70 20.38
C GLY A 293 11.27 6.46 19.58
N GLY A 294 10.78 6.33 18.34
CA GLY A 294 11.19 5.26 17.44
C GLY A 294 12.68 5.30 17.08
N ILE A 295 13.26 6.49 16.86
CA ILE A 295 14.67 6.64 16.51
C ILE A 295 15.55 6.24 17.70
N VAL A 296 15.21 6.71 18.90
CA VAL A 296 15.93 6.37 20.15
C VAL A 296 15.81 4.88 20.46
N LEU A 297 14.63 4.29 20.22
CA LEU A 297 14.34 2.89 20.50
C LEU A 297 14.51 1.97 19.28
N ALA A 298 15.18 2.41 18.20
CA ALA A 298 15.22 1.67 16.94
C ALA A 298 15.74 0.24 17.11
N THR A 299 16.91 0.09 17.74
CA THR A 299 17.53 -1.21 18.04
C THR A 299 16.66 -2.10 18.94
N PRO A 300 16.24 -1.65 20.15
CA PRO A 300 15.41 -2.50 21.01
C PRO A 300 14.05 -2.81 20.37
N LEU A 301 13.48 -1.91 19.57
CA LEU A 301 12.21 -2.15 18.88
C LEU A 301 12.33 -3.23 17.81
N LEU A 302 13.35 -3.17 16.94
CA LEU A 302 13.58 -4.21 15.94
C LEU A 302 13.85 -5.57 16.58
N ASN A 303 14.66 -5.62 17.64
CA ASN A 303 14.92 -6.85 18.38
C ASN A 303 13.63 -7.40 19.04
N ALA A 304 12.88 -6.53 19.71
CA ALA A 304 11.67 -6.91 20.43
C ALA A 304 10.52 -7.37 19.52
N VAL A 305 10.46 -6.90 18.26
CA VAL A 305 9.38 -7.28 17.32
C VAL A 305 9.81 -8.40 16.38
N PHE A 306 11.03 -8.34 15.84
CA PHE A 306 11.48 -9.22 14.76
C PHE A 306 12.63 -10.16 15.15
N GLY A 307 13.37 -9.84 16.22
CA GLY A 307 14.50 -10.64 16.71
C GLY A 307 15.87 -10.02 16.42
N SER A 308 16.91 -10.64 16.96
CA SER A 308 18.30 -10.13 16.93
C SER A 308 18.84 -9.96 15.51
N ASP A 309 18.43 -10.82 14.58
CA ASP A 309 18.94 -10.86 13.21
C ASP A 309 18.53 -9.62 12.39
N TYR A 310 17.57 -8.83 12.89
CA TYR A 310 17.09 -7.60 12.24
C TYR A 310 17.78 -6.34 12.76
N VAL A 311 18.58 -6.44 13.84
CA VAL A 311 19.22 -5.28 14.48
C VAL A 311 20.25 -4.60 13.57
N GLU A 312 20.85 -5.32 12.62
CA GLU A 312 21.77 -4.73 11.63
C GLU A 312 21.11 -3.62 10.79
N GLY A 313 19.78 -3.65 10.66
CA GLY A 313 18.98 -2.64 9.98
C GLY A 313 18.71 -1.37 10.79
N ALA A 314 19.09 -1.30 12.07
CA ALA A 314 18.68 -0.22 12.97
C ALA A 314 19.04 1.18 12.45
N ARG A 315 20.22 1.36 11.85
CA ARG A 315 20.62 2.65 11.28
C ARG A 315 19.75 3.06 10.09
N ALA A 316 19.44 2.12 9.19
CA ALA A 316 18.54 2.39 8.07
C ALA A 316 17.12 2.70 8.57
N PHE A 317 16.66 1.96 9.59
CA PHE A 317 15.38 2.20 10.24
C PHE A 317 15.28 3.58 10.90
N GLN A 318 16.33 4.05 11.59
CA GLN A 318 16.38 5.41 12.16
C GLN A 318 16.21 6.49 11.09
N VAL A 319 16.88 6.34 9.93
CA VAL A 319 16.76 7.29 8.83
C VAL A 319 15.36 7.20 8.18
N LEU A 320 14.79 6.01 8.04
CA LEU A 320 13.40 5.85 7.57
C LEU A 320 12.39 6.52 8.49
N LEU A 321 12.61 6.46 9.81
CA LEU A 321 11.76 7.16 10.78
C LEU A 321 11.86 8.68 10.64
N LEU A 322 13.04 9.21 10.30
CA LEU A 322 13.18 10.63 9.95
C LEU A 322 12.34 10.99 8.72
N SER A 323 12.31 10.14 7.68
CA SER A 323 11.42 10.32 6.51
C SER A 323 9.95 10.40 6.93
N ILE A 324 9.53 9.58 7.90
CA ILE A 324 8.18 9.65 8.46
C ILE A 324 7.91 10.97 9.20
N GLY A 325 8.94 11.58 9.80
CA GLY A 325 8.82 12.94 10.34
C GLY A 325 8.37 13.94 9.27
N PHE A 326 8.96 13.88 8.07
CA PHE A 326 8.54 14.72 6.94
C PHE A 326 7.12 14.37 6.45
N VAL A 327 6.76 13.08 6.42
CA VAL A 327 5.41 12.62 6.08
C VAL A 327 4.35 13.21 7.02
N PHE A 328 4.62 13.30 8.33
CA PHE A 328 3.68 13.93 9.27
C PHE A 328 3.44 15.43 8.98
N LEU A 329 4.37 16.08 8.30
CA LEU A 329 4.21 17.45 7.82
C LEU A 329 3.52 17.51 6.45
N SER A 330 3.91 16.65 5.50
CA SER A 330 3.50 16.73 4.10
C SER A 330 2.12 16.11 3.82
N GLU A 331 1.78 14.97 4.43
CA GLU A 331 0.51 14.27 4.15
C GLU A 331 -0.74 15.12 4.45
N PRO A 332 -0.84 15.88 5.55
CA PRO A 332 -1.98 16.77 5.77
C PRO A 332 -2.17 17.82 4.67
N LEU A 333 -1.07 18.26 4.02
CA LEU A 333 -1.11 19.27 2.95
C LEU A 333 -1.78 18.76 1.67
N HIS A 334 -1.87 17.44 1.47
CA HIS A 334 -2.66 16.83 0.39
C HIS A 334 -4.08 17.39 0.34
N ASN A 335 -4.71 17.61 1.49
CA ASN A 335 -6.07 18.12 1.57
C ASN A 335 -6.22 19.52 0.96
N VAL A 336 -5.15 20.33 0.95
CA VAL A 336 -5.14 21.65 0.30
C VAL A 336 -5.20 21.48 -1.22
N PHE A 337 -4.41 20.56 -1.78
CA PHE A 337 -4.44 20.25 -3.21
C PHE A 337 -5.80 19.69 -3.64
N VAL A 338 -6.41 18.84 -2.81
CA VAL A 338 -7.78 18.35 -3.05
C VAL A 338 -8.79 19.51 -3.02
N ALA A 339 -8.81 20.29 -1.95
CA ALA A 339 -9.79 21.36 -1.74
C ALA A 339 -9.68 22.48 -2.79
N CYS A 340 -8.47 22.79 -3.26
CA CYS A 340 -8.23 23.79 -4.30
C CYS A 340 -8.24 23.21 -5.73
N ASN A 341 -8.60 21.93 -5.93
CA ASN A 341 -8.62 21.27 -7.23
C ASN A 341 -7.27 21.32 -7.98
N LYS A 342 -6.17 21.18 -7.24
CA LYS A 342 -4.77 21.26 -7.70
C LYS A 342 -4.04 19.92 -7.71
N LEU A 343 -4.77 18.80 -7.74
CA LEU A 343 -4.19 17.43 -7.77
C LEU A 343 -3.19 17.20 -8.91
N LYS A 344 -3.32 17.90 -10.03
CA LYS A 344 -2.34 17.83 -11.12
C LYS A 344 -0.97 18.38 -10.73
N GLN A 345 -0.96 19.48 -9.98
CA GLN A 345 0.26 20.11 -9.49
C GLN A 345 0.91 19.20 -8.45
N GLU A 346 0.12 18.68 -7.51
CA GLU A 346 0.60 17.71 -6.52
C GLU A 346 1.22 16.47 -7.18
N THR A 347 0.55 15.89 -8.18
CA THR A 347 1.06 14.72 -8.91
C THR A 347 2.41 15.02 -9.57
N ALA A 348 2.60 16.23 -10.10
CA ALA A 348 3.88 16.64 -10.69
C ALA A 348 4.98 16.76 -9.62
N ILE A 349 4.68 17.36 -8.45
CA ILE A 349 5.61 17.49 -7.32
C ILE A 349 6.02 16.11 -6.81
N ILE A 350 5.07 15.19 -6.59
CA ILE A 350 5.35 13.81 -6.20
C ILE A 350 6.16 13.09 -7.27
N GLY A 351 5.89 13.34 -8.55
CA GLY A 351 6.67 12.81 -9.66
C GLY A 351 8.15 13.27 -9.62
N THR A 352 8.40 14.54 -9.33
CA THR A 352 9.76 15.07 -9.14
C THR A 352 10.46 14.42 -7.95
N ALA A 353 9.77 14.27 -6.81
CA ALA A 353 10.30 13.59 -5.64
C ALA A 353 10.60 12.10 -5.90
N ALA A 354 9.74 11.40 -6.64
CA ALA A 354 9.96 10.02 -7.06
C ALA A 354 11.18 9.91 -7.99
N GLY A 355 11.34 10.84 -8.93
CA GLY A 355 12.54 10.91 -9.79
C GLY A 355 13.82 11.11 -8.98
N LEU A 356 13.80 12.04 -8.01
CA LEU A 356 14.93 12.26 -7.09
C LEU A 356 15.23 10.99 -6.28
N ASN A 357 14.19 10.34 -5.74
CA ASN A 357 14.33 9.11 -4.96
C ASN A 357 15.00 8.00 -5.78
N ILE A 358 14.54 7.75 -7.01
CA ILE A 358 15.12 6.74 -7.90
C ILE A 358 16.60 7.05 -8.20
N LEU A 359 16.91 8.31 -8.53
CA LEU A 359 18.28 8.74 -8.82
C LEU A 359 19.19 8.53 -7.61
N LEU A 360 18.76 8.98 -6.42
CA LEU A 360 19.52 8.82 -5.20
C LEU A 360 19.67 7.35 -4.80
N ASN A 361 18.64 6.53 -5.00
CA ASN A 361 18.72 5.09 -4.74
C ASN A 361 19.79 4.41 -5.60
N ILE A 362 19.84 4.72 -6.91
CA ILE A 362 20.86 4.18 -7.82
C ILE A 362 22.29 4.59 -7.39
N VAL A 363 22.47 5.79 -6.85
CA VAL A 363 23.79 6.32 -6.47
C VAL A 363 24.21 5.89 -5.05
N LEU A 364 23.28 5.91 -4.09
CA LEU A 364 23.56 5.73 -2.67
C LEU A 364 23.52 4.27 -2.23
N ILE A 365 22.66 3.42 -2.80
CA ILE A 365 22.58 2.01 -2.39
C ILE A 365 23.91 1.27 -2.62
N PRO A 366 24.60 1.41 -3.78
CA PRO A 366 25.89 0.74 -3.98
C PRO A 366 26.97 1.16 -2.98
N ARG A 367 26.89 2.37 -2.41
CA ARG A 367 27.91 2.93 -1.51
C ARG A 367 27.57 2.76 -0.03
N PHE A 368 26.29 2.86 0.33
CA PHE A 368 25.81 2.93 1.72
C PHE A 368 24.77 1.86 2.05
N GLY A 369 24.45 0.95 1.12
CA GLY A 369 23.48 -0.13 1.30
C GLY A 369 22.10 0.37 1.72
N MET A 370 21.49 -0.31 2.70
CA MET A 370 20.17 0.03 3.25
C MET A 370 20.07 1.46 3.81
N VAL A 371 21.17 2.00 4.36
CA VAL A 371 21.18 3.38 4.86
C VAL A 371 21.10 4.37 3.70
N GLY A 372 21.76 4.07 2.59
CA GLY A 372 21.67 4.86 1.36
C GLY A 372 20.25 4.93 0.81
N ALA A 373 19.55 3.79 0.82
CA ALA A 373 18.13 3.74 0.45
C ALA A 373 17.26 4.62 1.36
N ALA A 374 17.45 4.50 2.68
CA ALA A 374 16.70 5.30 3.64
C ALA A 374 16.94 6.81 3.47
N ILE A 375 18.19 7.23 3.17
CA ILE A 375 18.54 8.63 2.88
C ILE A 375 17.84 9.12 1.60
N ALA A 376 17.80 8.29 0.55
CA ALA A 376 17.09 8.64 -0.69
C ALA A 376 15.59 8.89 -0.44
N THR A 377 14.97 8.07 0.41
CA THR A 377 13.57 8.25 0.83
C THR A 377 13.38 9.50 1.67
N ALA A 378 14.27 9.77 2.64
CA ALA A 378 14.21 10.97 3.48
C ALA A 378 14.35 12.26 2.63
N ALA A 379 15.28 12.28 1.67
CA ALA A 379 15.49 13.41 0.78
C ALA A 379 14.28 13.66 -0.12
N ALA A 380 13.65 12.60 -0.64
CA ALA A 380 12.46 12.72 -1.47
C ALA A 380 11.26 13.24 -0.67
N GLU A 381 11.03 12.75 0.55
CA GLU A 381 9.98 13.28 1.43
C GLU A 381 10.25 14.73 1.84
N GLY A 382 11.51 15.08 2.12
CA GLY A 382 11.91 16.45 2.43
C GLY A 382 11.64 17.42 1.26
N LEU A 383 11.85 16.97 0.01
CA LEU A 383 11.55 17.79 -1.17
C LEU A 383 10.07 18.17 -1.25
N LEU A 384 9.16 17.28 -0.86
CA LEU A 384 7.71 17.54 -0.87
C LEU A 384 7.27 18.67 0.06
N LEU A 385 8.12 19.09 1.01
CA LEU A 385 7.84 20.22 1.90
C LEU A 385 8.31 21.56 1.34
N VAL A 386 9.26 21.54 0.41
CA VAL A 386 9.91 22.75 -0.12
C VAL A 386 9.22 23.24 -1.39
N VAL A 387 8.68 22.32 -2.20
CA VAL A 387 8.01 22.57 -3.48
C VAL A 387 6.51 22.61 -3.29
#